data_AF-A0A9D1SM57-F1
#
_entry.id   AF-A0A9D1SM57-F1
#
_cell.length_a   1.000
_cell.length_b   1.000
_cell.length_c   1.000
_cell.angle_alpha   90.00
_cell.angle_beta   90.00
_cell.angle_gamma   90.00
#
_symmetry.space_group_name_H-M   'P 1'
#
loop_
_entity.id
_entity.type
_entity.pdbx_description
1 polymer ?
#
loop_
_entity_poly.entity_id
_entity_poly.type
_entity_poly.pdbx_seq_one_letter_code
_entity_poly.pdbx_strand_id
1 'polypeptide(L)' 'MTNKVQLLDSNTANQIAAGEVVEKPASVVKELLENALDAGANLIDIVIAEGGIEYIKITDNGVGMDAE' A
#
# COMPACT_ATOMS: atom_id res chain seq x y z
N MET A 1 35.10 19.05 15.06
CA MET A 1 34.00 19.51 14.19
C MET A 1 32.70 19.10 14.83
N THR A 2 31.98 20.04 15.42
CA THR A 2 30.70 19.77 16.10
C THR A 2 29.58 19.86 15.06
N ASN A 3 29.15 18.71 14.54
CA ASN A 3 27.96 18.62 13.71
C ASN A 3 26.75 18.94 14.58
N LYS A 4 26.36 20.22 14.63
CA LYS A 4 25.09 20.65 15.22
C LYS A 4 23.97 20.14 14.32
N VAL A 5 23.04 19.41 14.91
CA VAL A 5 21.79 19.02 14.25
C VAL A 5 21.08 20.30 13.79
N GLN A 6 20.73 20.36 12.50
CA GLN A 6 19.99 21.46 11.91
C GLN A 6 18.61 20.98 11.48
N LEU A 7 17.61 21.85 11.66
CA LEU A 7 16.27 21.58 11.17
C LEU A 7 16.32 21.62 9.63
N LEU A 8 15.75 20.60 9.00
CA LEU A 8 15.59 20.59 7.55
C LEU A 8 14.63 21.70 7.13
N ASP A 9 14.88 22.29 5.97
CA ASP A 9 13.92 23.20 5.36
C ASP A 9 12.63 22.43 5.00
N SER A 10 11.52 23.16 4.92
CA SER A 10 10.21 22.56 4.72
C SER A 10 10.11 21.76 3.41
N ASN A 11 10.84 22.13 2.36
CA ASN A 11 10.80 21.40 1.09
C ASN A 11 11.53 20.05 1.24
N THR A 12 12.74 20.05 1.78
CA THR A 12 13.50 18.82 2.03
C THR A 12 12.79 17.91 3.02
N ALA A 13 12.21 18.46 4.10
CA ALA A 13 11.42 17.69 5.07
C ALA A 13 10.17 17.06 4.41
N ASN A 14 9.46 17.82 3.57
CA ASN A 14 8.30 17.33 2.84
C ASN A 14 8.67 16.30 1.77
N GLN A 15 9.84 16.41 1.12
CA GLN A 15 10.32 15.40 0.16
C GLN A 15 10.73 14.10 0.84
N ILE A 16 11.35 14.17 2.02
CA ILE A 16 11.67 12.99 2.82
C ILE A 16 10.39 12.33 3.32
N ALA A 17 9.45 13.12 3.84
CA ALA A 17 8.12 12.63 4.20
C ALA A 17 7.40 12.00 3.00
N ALA A 18 7.46 12.61 1.81
CA ALA A 18 6.90 12.02 0.60
C ALA A 18 7.61 10.71 0.19
N GLY A 19 8.90 10.53 0.48
CA GLY A 19 9.61 9.28 0.22
C GLY A 19 9.22 8.11 1.14
N GLU A 20 8.80 8.41 2.37
CA GLU A 20 8.36 7.41 3.37
C GLU A 20 6.84 7.23 3.44
N VAL A 21 6.06 8.26 3.09
CA VAL A 21 4.58 8.36 3.18
C VAL A 21 3.90 8.13 1.82
N VAL A 22 4.64 7.78 0.76
CA VAL A 22 4.00 7.20 -0.42
C VAL A 22 3.68 5.74 -0.07
N GLU A 23 2.45 5.51 0.36
CA GLU A 23 1.83 4.19 0.41
C GLU A 23 2.08 3.51 -0.95
N LYS A 24 3.04 2.59 -0.97
CA LYS A 24 3.39 1.92 -2.22
C LYS A 24 2.17 1.09 -2.62
N PRO A 25 1.84 1.02 -3.93
CA PRO A 25 0.81 0.11 -4.44
C PRO A 25 0.94 -1.32 -3.87
N ALA A 26 2.16 -1.76 -3.58
CA ALA A 26 2.46 -3.02 -2.92
C ALA A 26 1.83 -3.17 -1.52
N SER A 27 1.74 -2.10 -0.71
CA SER A 27 1.09 -2.14 0.60
C SER A 27 -0.42 -2.33 0.45
N VAL A 28 -1.06 -1.67 -0.52
CA VAL A 28 -2.48 -1.88 -0.82
C VAL A 28 -2.72 -3.33 -1.26
N VAL A 29 -1.85 -3.86 -2.14
CA VAL A 29 -1.93 -5.26 -2.54
C VAL A 29 -1.77 -6.20 -1.34
N LYS A 30 -0.82 -5.93 -0.43
CA LYS A 30 -0.60 -6.74 0.77
C LYS A 30 -1.86 -6.83 1.62
N GLU A 31 -2.44 -5.70 2.00
CA GLU A 31 -3.61 -5.67 2.90
C GLU A 31 -4.83 -6.36 2.27
N LEU A 32 -5.08 -6.13 0.98
CA LEU A 32 -6.18 -6.79 0.28
C LEU A 32 -5.96 -8.32 0.12
N LEU A 33 -4.71 -8.75 -0.04
CA LEU A 33 -4.37 -10.17 -0.08
C LEU A 33 -4.54 -10.83 1.30
N GLU A 34 -4.13 -10.16 2.37
CA GLU A 34 -4.33 -10.61 3.75
C GLU A 34 -5.83 -10.78 4.04
N ASN A 35 -6.67 -9.81 3.65
CA ASN A 35 -8.12 -9.93 3.78
C ASN A 35 -8.71 -11.15 3.03
N ALA A 36 -8.24 -11.42 1.80
CA ALA A 36 -8.70 -12.57 1.03
C ALA A 36 -8.30 -13.91 1.70
N LEU A 37 -7.09 -13.98 2.27
CA LEU A 37 -6.62 -15.15 3.02
C LEU A 37 -7.41 -15.35 4.31
N ASP A 38 -7.69 -14.28 5.05
CA ASP A 38 -8.52 -14.31 6.25
C ASP A 38 -9.96 -14.76 5.93
N ALA A 39 -10.47 -14.40 4.74
CA ALA A 39 -11.74 -14.90 4.21
C ALA A 39 -11.69 -16.36 3.72
N GLY A 40 -10.55 -17.04 3.85
CA GLY A 40 -10.38 -18.45 3.49
C GLY A 40 -10.29 -18.71 1.99
N ALA A 41 -9.98 -17.71 1.17
CA ALA A 41 -9.84 -17.89 -0.27
C ALA A 41 -8.71 -18.88 -0.60
N ASN A 42 -8.94 -19.74 -1.60
CA ASN A 42 -7.93 -20.65 -2.14
C ASN A 42 -7.55 -20.31 -3.59
N LEU A 43 -8.28 -19.37 -4.20
CA LEU A 43 -8.02 -18.80 -5.51
C LEU A 43 -8.12 -17.29 -5.38
N ILE A 44 -7.07 -16.58 -5.80
CA ILE A 44 -7.02 -15.13 -5.79
C ILE A 44 -6.41 -14.67 -7.11
N ASP A 45 -7.18 -13.90 -7.87
CA ASP A 45 -6.76 -13.27 -9.12
C ASP A 45 -6.40 -11.81 -8.89
N ILE A 46 -5.25 -11.39 -9.39
CA ILE A 46 -4.71 -10.03 -9.22
C ILE A 46 -4.45 -9.40 -10.58
N VAL A 47 -5.03 -8.22 -10.80
CA VAL A 47 -4.81 -7.40 -12.01
C VAL A 47 -4.23 -6.06 -11.59
N ILE A 48 -3.09 -5.69 -12.19
CA ILE A 48 -2.36 -4.46 -11.91
C ILE A 48 -2.09 -3.73 -13.23
N ALA A 49 -2.39 -2.43 -13.28
CA ALA A 49 -1.99 -1.54 -14.38
C ALA A 49 -1.07 -0.43 -13.88
N GLU A 50 -0.11 -0.01 -14.71
CA GLU A 50 0.88 1.03 -14.42
C GLU A 50 1.53 0.92 -13.03
N GLY A 51 1.97 -0.30 -12.67
CA GLY A 51 2.61 -0.56 -11.37
C GLY A 51 1.69 -0.42 -10.16
N GLY A 52 0.37 -0.39 -10.38
CA GLY A 52 -0.66 -0.25 -9.35
C GLY A 52 -0.96 1.20 -8.96
N ILE A 53 -0.41 2.16 -9.70
CA ILE A 53 -0.71 3.59 -9.52
C ILE A 53 -2.06 3.92 -10.17
N GLU A 54 -2.31 3.38 -11.36
CA GLU A 54 -3.56 3.60 -12.09
C GLU A 54 -4.66 2.65 -11.61
N TYR A 55 -4.34 1.36 -11.45
CA TYR A 55 -5.34 0.34 -11.16
C TYR A 55 -4.78 -0.88 -10.41
N ILE A 56 -5.55 -1.31 -9.41
CA ILE A 56 -5.38 -2.58 -8.69
C ILE A 56 -6.76 -3.21 -8.57
N LYS A 57 -6.91 -4.46 -8.99
CA LYS A 57 -8.08 -5.28 -8.71
C LYS A 57 -7.64 -6.63 -8.17
N ILE A 58 -8.26 -7.01 -7.07
CA ILE A 58 -8.12 -8.33 -6.46
C ILE A 58 -9.49 -8.97 -6.47
N THR A 59 -9.57 -10.22 -6.90
CA THR A 59 -10.78 -11.02 -6.91
C THR A 59 -10.47 -12.34 -6.24
N ASP A 60 -11.13 -12.60 -5.12
CA ASP A 60 -10.98 -13.83 -4.37
C ASP A 60 -12.27 -14.66 -4.41
N ASN A 61 -12.17 -15.90 -3.96
CA ASN A 61 -13.29 -16.82 -3.79
C ASN A 61 -13.55 -17.16 -2.32
N GLY A 62 -13.23 -16.24 -1.41
CA GLY A 62 -13.45 -16.39 0.02
C GLY A 62 -14.93 -16.32 0.40
N VAL A 63 -15.20 -16.26 1.70
CA VAL A 63 -16.56 -16.24 2.25
C VAL A 63 -17.36 -14.98 1.90
N GLY A 64 -16.71 -13.94 1.35
CA GLY A 64 -17.32 -12.66 1.05
C GLY A 64 -17.55 -11.82 2.30
N MET A 65 -18.41 -10.81 2.17
CA MET A 65 -18.84 -9.93 3.26
C MET A 65 -20.36 -9.90 3.32
N ASP A 66 -20.91 -9.78 4.53
CA ASP A 66 -22.35 -9.59 4.70
C ASP A 66 -22.80 -8.27 4.05
N ALA A 67 -24.06 -8.20 3.63
CA ALA A 67 -24.61 -7.05 2.92
C ALA A 67 -24.98 -5.85 3.83
N GLU A 68 -24.82 -5.99 5.15
CA GLU A 68 -25.14 -4.98 6.17
C GLU A 68 -23.90 -4.51 6.93
#